data_AF-A0A2E9WRE0-F1
#
_entry.id   AF-A0A2E9WRE0-F1
#
_cell.length_a   1.000
_cell.length_b   1.000
_cell.length_c   1.000
_cell.angle_alpha   90.00
_cell.angle_beta   90.00
_cell.angle_gamma   90.00
#
_symmetry.space_group_name_H-M   'P 1'
#
loop_
_entity.id
_entity.type
_entity.pdbx_description
1 polymer ?
#
loop_
_entity_poly.entity_id
_entity_poly.type
_entity_poly.pdbx_seq_one_letter_code
_entity_poly.pdbx_strand_id
1 'polypeptide(L)'
;MGKMSDLHLTYTENGYLIHEALGKWLISIEPFRAKLNHEILTDVLENDTDLHAAKYEVFSVYFLIFLEKYIGEDLEAQALLSIHPEAHEECFEQFEEFLRNVQ
;
A
#
# COMPACT_ATOMS: atom_id res chain seq x y z
N MET A 1 26.26 25.08 -5.43
CA MET A 1 25.14 24.49 -6.19
C MET A 1 25.34 22.99 -6.18
N GLY A 2 24.46 22.23 -5.52
CA GLY A 2 24.61 20.78 -5.35
C GLY A 2 24.12 20.35 -3.98
N LYS A 3 22.79 20.25 -3.83
CA LYS A 3 22.08 19.61 -2.70
C LYS A 3 20.62 19.28 -3.06
N MET A 4 20.00 20.06 -3.96
CA MET A 4 18.63 19.79 -4.42
C MET A 4 18.53 18.59 -5.38
N SER A 5 19.57 18.31 -6.18
CA SER A 5 19.56 17.17 -7.12
C SER A 5 19.51 15.83 -6.38
N ASP A 6 20.32 15.67 -5.35
CA ASP A 6 20.51 14.38 -4.70
C ASP A 6 19.32 14.05 -3.78
N LEU A 7 18.80 15.05 -3.08
CA LEU A 7 17.60 14.90 -2.24
C LEU A 7 16.34 14.61 -3.07
N HIS A 8 16.21 15.23 -4.24
CA HIS A 8 15.08 14.98 -5.14
C HIS A 8 15.17 13.61 -5.82
N LEU A 9 16.38 13.17 -6.19
CA LEU A 9 16.62 11.82 -6.68
C LEU A 9 16.21 10.78 -5.64
N THR A 10 16.62 10.94 -4.38
CA THR A 10 16.20 10.05 -3.30
C THR A 10 14.69 10.08 -3.04
N TYR A 11 14.04 11.24 -3.15
CA TYR A 11 12.58 11.34 -3.07
C TYR A 11 11.90 10.54 -4.20
N THR A 12 12.31 10.72 -5.46
CA THR A 12 11.75 9.98 -6.59
C THR A 12 12.03 8.47 -6.47
N GLU A 13 13.22 8.08 -6.05
CA GLU A 13 13.61 6.67 -5.82
C GLU A 13 12.75 6.01 -4.74
N ASN A 14 12.52 6.73 -3.63
CA ASN A 14 11.67 6.30 -2.53
C ASN A 14 10.20 6.12 -2.95
N GLY A 15 9.65 7.05 -3.73
CA GLY A 15 8.31 6.89 -4.31
C GLY A 15 8.22 5.66 -5.22
N TYR A 16 9.23 5.43 -6.07
CA TYR A 16 9.28 4.24 -6.92
C TYR A 16 9.32 2.94 -6.12
N LEU A 17 10.07 2.90 -5.01
CA LEU A 17 10.13 1.73 -4.12
C LEU A 17 8.75 1.35 -3.56
N ILE A 18 7.90 2.33 -3.23
CA ILE A 18 6.53 2.08 -2.76
C ILE A 18 5.71 1.38 -3.85
N HIS A 19 5.74 1.89 -5.08
CA HIS A 19 5.01 1.29 -6.20
C HIS A 19 5.55 -0.09 -6.59
N GLU A 20 6.88 -0.27 -6.56
CA GLU A 20 7.49 -1.58 -6.80
C GLU A 20 7.05 -2.60 -5.73
N ALA A 21 7.09 -2.19 -4.46
CA ALA A 21 6.62 -3.01 -3.35
C ALA A 21 5.14 -3.37 -3.53
N LEU A 22 4.29 -2.42 -3.94
CA LEU A 22 2.87 -2.69 -4.24
C LEU A 22 2.74 -3.80 -5.29
N GLY A 23 3.43 -3.68 -6.43
CA GLY A 23 3.34 -4.67 -7.49
C GLY A 23 3.72 -6.08 -7.02
N LYS A 24 4.76 -6.20 -6.19
CA LYS A 24 5.15 -7.48 -5.57
C LYS A 24 4.11 -7.97 -4.57
N TRP A 25 3.57 -7.07 -3.76
CA TRP A 25 2.56 -7.40 -2.76
C TRP A 25 1.29 -7.93 -3.42
N LEU A 26 0.74 -7.22 -4.42
CA LEU A 26 -0.46 -7.63 -5.15
C LEU A 26 -0.33 -9.04 -5.76
N ILE A 27 0.82 -9.35 -6.38
CA ILE A 27 1.12 -10.72 -6.87
C ILE A 27 1.09 -11.74 -5.72
N SER A 28 1.68 -11.39 -4.57
CA SER A 28 1.73 -12.28 -3.41
C SER A 28 0.36 -12.52 -2.76
N ILE A 29 -0.54 -11.53 -2.81
CA ILE A 29 -1.88 -11.60 -2.22
C ILE A 29 -2.97 -12.04 -3.19
N GLU A 30 -2.67 -12.18 -4.50
CA GLU A 30 -3.60 -12.70 -5.51
C GLU A 30 -4.33 -13.98 -5.03
N PRO A 31 -3.65 -15.01 -4.49
CA PRO A 31 -4.33 -16.23 -4.04
C PRO A 31 -5.26 -16.01 -2.84
N PHE A 32 -5.10 -14.89 -2.13
CA PHE A 32 -5.85 -14.52 -0.94
C PHE A 32 -6.88 -13.42 -1.21
N ARG A 33 -7.04 -12.95 -2.46
CA ARG A 33 -7.98 -11.86 -2.82
C ARG A 33 -9.38 -12.10 -2.28
N ALA A 34 -9.92 -13.31 -2.47
CA ALA A 34 -11.26 -13.66 -1.99
C ALA A 34 -11.37 -13.58 -0.45
N LYS A 35 -10.30 -13.96 0.25
CA LYS A 35 -10.23 -13.86 1.71
C LYS A 35 -10.20 -12.39 2.16
N LEU A 36 -9.41 -11.55 1.49
CA LEU A 36 -9.38 -10.11 1.77
C LEU A 36 -10.74 -9.46 1.54
N ASN A 37 -11.41 -9.77 0.42
CA ASN A 37 -12.77 -9.30 0.16
C ASN A 37 -13.76 -9.75 1.24
N HIS A 38 -13.66 -10.99 1.72
CA HIS A 38 -14.49 -11.45 2.83
C HIS A 38 -14.20 -10.66 4.11
N GLU A 39 -12.94 -10.44 4.47
CA GLU A 39 -12.55 -9.68 5.67
C GLU A 39 -13.10 -8.25 5.64
N ILE A 40 -12.95 -7.56 4.51
CA ILE A 40 -13.48 -6.22 4.27
C ILE A 40 -15.01 -6.21 4.42
N LEU A 41 -15.71 -7.15 3.77
CA LEU A 41 -17.17 -7.21 3.83
C LEU A 41 -17.69 -7.59 5.21
N THR A 42 -16.95 -8.43 5.95
CA THR A 42 -17.27 -8.74 7.34
C THR A 42 -17.21 -7.48 8.18
N ASP A 43 -16.15 -6.68 8.07
CA ASP A 43 -16.03 -5.44 8.84
C ASP A 43 -17.18 -4.46 8.51
N VAL A 44 -17.49 -4.27 7.22
CA VAL A 44 -18.61 -3.42 6.78
C VAL A 44 -19.94 -3.88 7.36
N LEU A 45 -20.23 -5.19 7.36
CA LEU A 45 -21.51 -5.72 7.79
C LEU A 45 -21.65 -5.84 9.31
N GLU A 46 -20.57 -6.19 10.02
CA GLU A 46 -20.59 -6.42 11.46
C GLU A 46 -20.41 -5.13 12.27
N ASN A 47 -19.61 -4.19 11.75
CA ASN A 47 -19.26 -2.95 12.44
C ASN A 47 -19.88 -1.68 11.82
N ASP A 48 -20.69 -1.81 10.76
CA ASP A 48 -21.28 -0.69 10.01
C ASP A 48 -20.22 0.30 9.50
N THR A 49 -19.02 -0.22 9.19
CA THR A 49 -17.91 0.58 8.65
C THR A 49 -18.21 0.95 7.19
N ASP A 50 -17.84 2.17 6.78
CA ASP A 50 -17.87 2.54 5.37
C ASP A 50 -16.95 1.64 4.53
N LEU A 51 -17.40 1.23 3.34
CA LEU A 51 -16.67 0.27 2.50
C LEU A 51 -15.30 0.80 2.07
N HIS A 52 -15.17 2.09 1.79
CA HIS A 52 -13.88 2.68 1.40
C HIS A 52 -12.94 2.73 2.60
N ALA A 53 -13.44 3.08 3.79
CA ALA A 53 -12.68 3.05 5.03
C ALA A 53 -12.19 1.63 5.39
N ALA A 54 -13.06 0.62 5.28
CA ALA A 54 -12.69 -0.78 5.55
C ALA A 54 -11.58 -1.29 4.61
N LYS A 55 -11.68 -0.97 3.31
CA LYS A 55 -10.61 -1.28 2.35
C LYS A 55 -9.30 -0.56 2.68
N TYR A 56 -9.39 0.72 3.06
CA TYR A 56 -8.23 1.53 3.37
C TYR A 56 -7.48 1.00 4.60
N GLU A 57 -8.21 0.56 5.62
CA GLU A 57 -7.63 -0.04 6.82
C GLU A 57 -6.88 -1.34 6.48
N VAL A 58 -7.55 -2.26 5.78
CA VAL A 58 -6.96 -3.53 5.33
C VAL A 58 -5.72 -3.31 4.47
N PHE A 59 -5.79 -2.36 3.54
CA PHE A 59 -4.65 -1.95 2.73
C PHE A 59 -3.51 -1.44 3.62
N SER A 60 -3.77 -0.43 4.43
CA SER A 60 -2.76 0.27 5.24
C SER A 60 -2.05 -0.70 6.18
N VAL A 61 -2.79 -1.59 6.85
CA VAL A 61 -2.21 -2.57 7.78
C VAL A 61 -1.34 -3.59 7.05
N TYR A 62 -1.87 -4.27 6.03
CA TYR A 62 -1.15 -5.36 5.39
C TYR A 62 -0.05 -4.89 4.46
N PHE A 63 -0.27 -3.79 3.74
CA PHE A 63 0.74 -3.21 2.88
C PHE A 63 1.90 -2.64 3.68
N LEU A 64 1.65 -1.97 4.82
CA LEU A 64 2.73 -1.48 5.68
C LEU A 64 3.63 -2.63 6.17
N ILE A 65 3.02 -3.72 6.67
CA ILE A 65 3.77 -4.92 7.10
C ILE A 65 4.59 -5.52 5.96
N PHE A 66 4.06 -5.51 4.74
CA PHE A 66 4.80 -5.98 3.57
C PHE A 66 5.94 -5.03 3.22
N LEU A 67 5.67 -3.73 3.18
CA LEU A 67 6.62 -2.69 2.82
C LEU A 67 7.82 -2.67 3.77
N GLU A 68 7.59 -2.78 5.08
CA GLU A 68 8.65 -2.92 6.10
C GLU A 68 9.59 -4.08 5.79
N LYS A 69 9.04 -5.24 5.41
CA LYS A 69 9.85 -6.41 5.04
C LYS A 69 10.56 -6.24 3.71
N TYR A 70 9.96 -5.50 2.79
CA TYR A 70 10.47 -5.31 1.44
C TYR A 70 11.67 -4.35 1.42
N ILE A 71 11.60 -3.24 2.15
CA ILE A 71 12.67 -2.23 2.21
C ILE A 71 13.80 -2.59 3.20
N GLY A 72 13.54 -3.50 4.14
CA GLY A 72 14.52 -3.94 5.13
C GLY A 72 14.71 -2.95 6.29
N GLU A 73 15.74 -3.18 7.12
CA GLU A 73 15.96 -2.42 8.36
C GLU A 73 16.51 -1.00 8.14
N ASP A 74 16.90 -0.66 6.91
CA ASP A 74 17.55 0.62 6.59
C ASP A 74 16.57 1.80 6.42
N LEU A 75 15.26 1.51 6.27
CA LEU A 75 14.22 2.51 6.07
C LEU A 75 12.98 2.18 6.92
N GLU A 76 12.42 3.17 7.61
CA GLU A 76 11.14 3.02 8.31
C GLU A 76 9.98 3.20 7.32
N ALA A 77 9.20 2.15 7.07
CA ALA A 77 8.12 2.19 6.08
C ALA A 77 7.06 3.26 6.41
N GLN A 78 6.76 3.47 7.70
CA GLN A 78 5.84 4.53 8.12
C GLN A 78 6.38 5.93 7.77
N ALA A 79 7.68 6.15 7.94
CA ALA A 79 8.32 7.41 7.57
C ALA A 79 8.29 7.58 6.04
N LEU A 80 8.56 6.51 5.29
CA LEU A 80 8.51 6.49 3.83
C LEU A 80 7.12 6.86 3.28
N LEU A 81 6.05 6.26 3.82
CA LEU A 81 4.68 6.61 3.43
C LEU A 81 4.31 8.04 3.86
N SER A 82 4.78 8.49 5.02
CA SER A 82 4.48 9.85 5.52
C SER A 82 5.08 10.96 4.66
N ILE A 83 6.25 10.72 4.05
CA ILE A 83 6.88 11.67 3.13
C ILE A 83 6.38 11.52 1.68
N HIS A 84 5.68 10.43 1.35
CA HIS A 84 5.07 10.16 0.04
C HIS A 84 3.56 9.84 0.14
N PRO A 85 2.74 10.78 0.65
CA PRO A 85 1.31 10.56 0.77
C PRO A 85 0.64 10.29 -0.59
N GLU A 86 1.11 10.92 -1.67
CA GLU A 86 0.59 10.73 -3.02
C GLU A 86 0.83 9.29 -3.52
N ALA A 87 2.02 8.74 -3.29
CA ALA A 87 2.32 7.36 -3.70
C ALA A 87 1.48 6.37 -2.90
N HIS A 88 1.22 6.66 -1.61
CA HIS A 88 0.35 5.83 -0.79
C HIS A 88 -1.09 5.83 -1.31
N GLU A 89 -1.65 7.00 -1.65
CA GLU A 89 -2.99 7.13 -2.21
C GLU A 89 -3.12 6.41 -3.57
N GLU A 90 -2.17 6.63 -4.49
CA GLU A 90 -2.16 5.95 -5.79
C GLU A 90 -2.03 4.42 -5.64
N CYS A 91 -1.26 3.95 -4.65
CA CYS A 91 -1.14 2.52 -4.36
C CYS A 91 -2.44 1.94 -3.80
N PHE A 92 -3.16 2.71 -2.99
CA PHE A 92 -4.46 2.31 -2.49
C PHE A 92 -5.50 2.23 -3.62
N GLU A 93 -5.52 3.19 -4.55
CA GLU A 93 -6.41 3.13 -5.73
C GLU A 93 -6.18 1.86 -6.57
N GLN A 94 -4.91 1.49 -6.78
CA GLN A 94 -4.55 0.26 -7.48
C GLN A 94 -4.96 -1.01 -6.71
N PHE A 95 -4.86 -0.99 -5.37
CA PHE A 95 -5.39 -2.06 -4.54
C PHE A 95 -6.92 -2.17 -4.65
N GLU A 96 -7.64 -1.05 -4.68
CA GLU A 96 -9.08 -1.05 -4.92
C GLU A 96 -9.44 -1.66 -6.28
N GLU A 97 -8.67 -1.35 -7.32
CA GLU A 97 -8.85 -1.96 -8.64
C GLU A 97 -8.57 -3.47 -8.62
N PHE A 98 -7.50 -3.88 -7.95
CA PHE A 98 -7.17 -5.29 -7.73
C PHE A 98 -8.33 -6.06 -7.09
N LEU A 99 -9.02 -5.49 -6.09
CA LEU A 99 -10.16 -6.15 -5.44
C LEU A 99 -11.38 -6.29 -6.37
N ARG A 100 -11.56 -5.39 -7.34
CA ARG A 100 -12.71 -5.40 -8.29
C ARG A 100 -12.53 -6.42 -9.41
N ASN A 101 -11.30 -6.71 -9.80
CA ASN A 101 -10.99 -7.62 -10.90
C ASN A 101 -11.10 -9.08 -10.44
N VAL A 102 -12.34 -9.58 -10.34
CA VAL A 102 -12.61 -11.00 -10.09
C VAL A 102 -12.57 -11.74 -11.43
N GLN A 103 -11.50 -12.48 -11.69
CA GLN A 103 -11.41 -13.43 -12.82
C GLN A 103 -12.09 -14.76 -12.46
#